data_AF-A0A7G5Y4B5-F1
#
_entry.id   AF-A0A7G5Y4B5-F1
#
_cell.length_a   1.000
_cell.length_b   1.000
_cell.length_c   1.000
_cell.angle_alpha   90.00
_cell.angle_beta   90.00
_cell.angle_gamma   90.00
#
_symmetry.space_group_name_H-M   'P 1'
#
loop_
_entity.id
_entity.type
_entity.pdbx_description
1 polymer ?
#
loop_
_entity_poly.entity_id
_entity_poly.type
_entity_poly.pdbx_seq_one_letter_code
_entity_poly.pdbx_strand_id
1 'polypeptide(L)'
;MSTFALITAGAGQALAAGPAPADPGTPAVQYTVADLGTLGGTNSSAAAADDDTVVGTSQTTGNAATHAFAYNRHARTMTDLGTLGGTFSTASAVSGHTVVGQSRTAGNAALHGYAYNLLTHARTDLGRSLMISQLVSGNTAVGGDSLLSSTFNLATHAVISIGPGNGVTEVSAIKGDLIVGNVFASNSFAFSFDMKTGAFTNLPALGGLNSTASQSSCSGIVVGKAALPPPGPFTANGPFHAAIWVTHTA
;
A
#
# COMPACT_ATOMS: atom_id res chain seq x y z
N MET A 1 42.30 -60.41 10.97
CA MET A 1 41.23 -60.54 11.97
C MET A 1 41.16 -59.24 12.75
N SER A 2 39.97 -58.63 12.82
CA SER A 2 39.60 -57.46 13.67
C SER A 2 40.28 -56.12 13.32
N THR A 3 39.65 -54.94 13.28
CA THR A 3 38.38 -54.46 13.85
C THR A 3 37.89 -53.22 13.06
N PHE A 4 36.56 -53.06 13.01
CA PHE A 4 35.74 -51.96 12.46
C PHE A 4 36.12 -50.52 12.88
N ALA A 5 35.80 -49.55 12.02
CA ALA A 5 35.01 -48.37 12.43
C ALA A 5 34.27 -47.76 11.22
N LEU A 6 32.94 -47.87 11.26
CA LEU A 6 31.98 -47.23 10.38
C LEU A 6 31.86 -45.76 10.83
N ILE A 7 32.13 -44.78 9.97
CA ILE A 7 31.80 -43.37 10.25
C ILE A 7 30.49 -43.06 9.52
N THR A 8 29.46 -42.86 10.31
CA THR A 8 28.13 -42.37 9.95
C THR A 8 28.24 -41.03 9.21
N ALA A 9 27.64 -40.96 8.02
CA ALA A 9 27.40 -39.69 7.33
C ALA A 9 26.27 -38.95 8.06
N GLY A 10 26.64 -37.95 8.87
CA GLY A 10 25.69 -36.97 9.38
C GLY A 10 25.23 -36.07 8.23
N ALA A 11 23.91 -35.96 8.03
CA ALA A 11 23.29 -35.05 7.07
C ALA A 11 23.82 -33.63 7.30
N GLY A 12 24.47 -33.09 6.27
CA GLY A 12 24.98 -31.71 6.27
C GLY A 12 23.82 -30.74 6.47
N GLN A 13 23.83 -30.04 7.60
CA GLN A 13 23.05 -28.82 7.79
C GLN A 13 23.50 -27.84 6.70
N ALA A 14 22.57 -27.41 5.86
CA ALA A 14 22.81 -26.32 4.92
C ALA A 14 23.02 -25.03 5.73
N LEU A 15 24.28 -24.65 5.93
CA LEU A 15 24.66 -23.36 6.51
C LEU A 15 24.21 -22.28 5.53
N ALA A 16 23.24 -21.45 5.96
CA ALA A 16 22.88 -20.24 5.24
C ALA A 16 24.14 -19.38 5.08
N ALA A 17 24.53 -19.10 3.83
CA ALA A 17 25.62 -18.18 3.55
C ALA A 17 25.22 -16.79 4.05
N GLY A 18 25.92 -16.29 5.07
CA GLY A 18 25.74 -14.92 5.56
C GLY A 18 26.11 -13.89 4.49
N PRO A 19 25.62 -12.64 4.61
CA PRO A 19 25.97 -11.58 3.68
C PRO A 19 27.49 -11.37 3.63
N ALA A 20 27.99 -11.00 2.44
CA ALA A 20 29.40 -10.67 2.26
C ALA A 20 29.85 -9.61 3.29
N PRO A 21 31.08 -9.70 3.82
CA PRO A 21 31.57 -8.76 4.82
C PRO A 21 31.55 -7.34 4.25
N ALA A 22 30.94 -6.43 5.01
CA ALA A 22 30.93 -5.00 4.70
C ALA A 22 32.36 -4.44 4.69
N ASP A 23 32.61 -3.43 3.86
CA ASP A 23 33.87 -2.69 3.80
C ASP A 23 34.19 -2.08 5.19
N PRO A 24 35.34 -2.40 5.82
CA PRO A 24 35.67 -1.93 7.15
C PRO A 24 35.80 -0.40 7.18
N GLY A 25 34.75 0.28 7.62
CA GLY A 25 34.71 1.75 7.76
C GLY A 25 33.34 2.38 7.54
N THR A 26 32.40 1.65 6.93
CA THR A 26 31.01 2.11 6.79
C THR A 26 30.16 1.61 7.96
N PRO A 27 29.39 2.50 8.65
CA PRO A 27 28.38 2.04 9.60
C PRO A 27 27.37 1.17 8.85
N ALA A 28 27.46 -0.16 9.05
CA ALA A 28 26.49 -1.08 8.49
C ALA A 28 25.18 -0.94 9.27
N VAL A 29 24.09 -0.61 8.57
CA VAL A 29 22.76 -0.68 9.15
C VAL A 29 22.49 -2.15 9.49
N GLN A 30 22.35 -2.45 10.77
CA GLN A 30 21.97 -3.78 11.23
C GLN A 30 20.45 -3.86 11.34
N TYR A 31 19.87 -4.88 10.70
CA TYR A 31 18.45 -5.18 10.82
C TYR A 31 18.29 -6.40 11.73
N THR A 32 17.39 -6.28 12.70
CA THR A 32 16.96 -7.41 13.54
C THR A 32 15.58 -7.86 13.10
N VAL A 33 15.40 -9.16 12.91
CA VAL A 33 14.07 -9.75 12.66
C VAL A 33 13.33 -9.94 13.98
N ALA A 34 12.04 -9.64 13.99
CA ALA A 34 11.13 -9.90 15.11
C ALA A 34 9.89 -10.61 14.60
N ASP A 35 9.52 -11.70 15.26
CA ASP A 35 8.26 -12.39 15.01
C ASP A 35 7.11 -11.63 15.71
N LEU A 36 6.08 -11.29 14.94
CA LEU A 36 4.89 -10.59 15.45
C LEU A 36 3.81 -11.57 15.95
N GLY A 37 3.92 -12.86 15.60
CA GLY A 37 2.93 -13.88 15.90
C GLY A 37 1.71 -13.85 14.97
N THR A 38 0.63 -14.49 15.43
CA THR A 38 -0.65 -14.60 14.73
C THR A 38 -1.82 -14.35 15.69
N LEU A 39 -3.04 -14.21 15.16
CA LEU A 39 -4.30 -14.16 15.93
C LEU A 39 -4.78 -15.56 16.36
N GLY A 40 -3.85 -16.50 16.57
CA GLY A 40 -4.13 -17.89 16.98
C GLY A 40 -4.16 -18.91 15.83
N GLY A 41 -4.04 -18.45 14.58
CA GLY A 41 -3.88 -19.31 13.41
C GLY A 41 -2.42 -19.61 13.07
N THR A 42 -2.18 -20.12 11.87
CA THR A 42 -0.85 -20.59 11.44
C THR A 42 -0.03 -19.58 10.66
N ASN A 43 -0.64 -18.50 10.15
CA ASN A 43 0.04 -17.54 9.29
C ASN A 43 -0.39 -16.09 9.54
N SER A 44 0.52 -15.15 9.32
CA SER A 44 0.30 -13.71 9.29
C SER A 44 1.22 -13.04 8.26
N SER A 45 0.80 -11.88 7.76
CA SER A 45 1.58 -11.09 6.80
C SER A 45 1.41 -9.60 7.10
N ALA A 46 2.52 -8.89 7.30
CA ALA A 46 2.53 -7.44 7.44
C ALA A 46 2.43 -6.76 6.07
N ALA A 47 1.63 -5.71 5.97
CA ALA A 47 1.36 -4.98 4.74
C ALA A 47 1.85 -3.52 4.78
N ALA A 48 1.71 -2.84 5.93
CA ALA A 48 2.13 -1.46 6.08
C ALA A 48 2.60 -1.19 7.52
N ALA A 49 3.40 -0.14 7.67
CA ALA A 49 3.86 0.34 8.97
C ALA A 49 3.84 1.87 9.00
N ASP A 50 3.49 2.42 10.15
CA ASP A 50 3.62 3.86 10.48
C ASP A 50 4.04 3.98 11.94
N ASP A 51 5.25 4.52 12.16
CA ASP A 51 5.95 4.56 13.44
C ASP A 51 5.98 3.20 14.18
N ASP A 52 5.25 3.10 15.29
CA ASP A 52 5.16 1.91 16.12
C ASP A 52 4.01 0.97 15.76
N THR A 53 3.23 1.30 14.73
CA THR A 53 2.09 0.49 14.30
C THR A 53 2.43 -0.26 13.02
N VAL A 54 2.31 -1.59 13.07
CA VAL A 54 2.39 -2.46 11.88
C VAL A 54 1.01 -3.05 11.64
N VAL A 55 0.50 -3.01 10.42
CA VAL A 55 -0.80 -3.58 10.07
C VAL A 55 -0.67 -4.63 8.99
N GLY A 56 -1.63 -5.54 8.92
CA GLY A 56 -1.62 -6.58 7.90
C GLY A 56 -2.77 -7.57 8.07
N THR A 57 -2.52 -8.83 7.72
CA THR A 57 -3.47 -9.94 7.84
C THR A 57 -2.96 -11.03 8.75
N SER A 58 -3.85 -11.69 9.48
CA SER A 58 -3.52 -12.86 10.27
C SER A 58 -4.67 -13.84 10.31
N GLN A 59 -4.34 -15.13 10.27
CA GLN A 59 -5.30 -16.21 10.48
C GLN A 59 -5.69 -16.25 11.96
N THR A 60 -6.99 -16.42 12.21
CA THR A 60 -7.54 -16.60 13.55
C THR A 60 -7.41 -18.05 14.01
N THR A 61 -7.73 -18.30 15.28
CA THR A 61 -7.72 -19.64 15.90
C THR A 61 -8.34 -20.72 14.99
N GLY A 62 -7.57 -21.79 14.78
CA GLY A 62 -8.00 -22.93 13.94
C GLY A 62 -8.04 -22.61 12.44
N ASN A 63 -7.45 -21.49 12.01
CA ASN A 63 -7.49 -21.00 10.63
C ASN A 63 -8.93 -20.78 10.11
N ALA A 64 -9.86 -20.49 11.02
CA ALA A 64 -11.29 -20.38 10.72
C ALA A 64 -11.63 -19.10 9.92
N ALA A 65 -10.83 -18.05 10.08
CA ALA A 65 -10.99 -16.76 9.41
C ALA A 65 -9.63 -16.10 9.18
N THR A 66 -9.61 -15.08 8.32
CA THR A 66 -8.45 -14.20 8.13
C THR A 66 -8.88 -12.79 8.48
N HIS A 67 -8.26 -12.20 9.49
CA HIS A 67 -8.60 -10.87 9.97
C HIS A 67 -7.45 -9.89 9.74
N ALA A 68 -7.81 -8.61 9.57
CA ALA A 68 -6.87 -7.52 9.67
C ALA A 68 -6.36 -7.40 11.11
N PHE A 69 -5.06 -7.16 11.27
CA PHE A 69 -4.47 -6.88 12.59
C PHE A 69 -3.79 -5.52 12.61
N ALA A 70 -3.63 -4.98 13.82
CA ALA A 70 -2.64 -3.94 14.13
C ALA A 70 -1.72 -4.44 15.25
N TYR A 71 -0.42 -4.29 15.07
CA TYR A 71 0.62 -4.66 16.01
C TYR A 71 1.29 -3.41 16.53
N ASN A 72 1.25 -3.21 17.85
CA ASN A 72 1.97 -2.13 18.50
C ASN A 72 3.37 -2.62 18.89
N ARG A 73 4.42 -2.04 18.29
CA ARG A 73 5.82 -2.43 18.51
C ARG A 73 6.29 -2.18 19.94
N HIS A 74 5.81 -1.12 20.58
CA HIS A 74 6.18 -0.78 21.96
C HIS A 74 5.55 -1.75 22.97
N ALA A 75 4.24 -1.96 22.87
CA ALA A 75 3.48 -2.87 23.73
C ALA A 75 3.66 -4.35 23.35
N ARG A 76 4.27 -4.63 22.19
CA ARG A 76 4.45 -5.97 21.60
C ARG A 76 3.16 -6.78 21.57
N THR A 77 2.07 -6.13 21.18
CA THR A 77 0.72 -6.71 21.22
C THR A 77 0.08 -6.64 19.84
N MET A 78 -0.48 -7.76 19.39
CA MET A 78 -1.31 -7.86 18.20
C MET A 78 -2.78 -7.69 18.57
N THR A 79 -3.47 -6.76 17.93
CA THR A 79 -4.89 -6.49 18.08
C THR A 79 -5.63 -6.95 16.83
N ASP A 80 -6.65 -7.78 17.03
CA ASP A 80 -7.62 -8.14 15.98
C ASP A 80 -8.53 -6.93 15.69
N LEU A 81 -8.55 -6.48 14.44
CA LEU A 81 -9.41 -5.37 14.02
C LEU A 81 -10.83 -5.83 13.65
N GLY A 82 -10.99 -7.14 13.43
CA GLY A 82 -12.25 -7.78 13.06
C GLY A 82 -12.66 -7.53 11.62
N THR A 83 -13.95 -7.69 11.34
CA THR A 83 -14.56 -7.56 10.02
C THR A 83 -15.81 -6.68 10.05
N LEU A 84 -16.40 -6.42 8.88
CA LEU A 84 -17.74 -5.81 8.72
C LEU A 84 -18.88 -6.85 8.86
N GLY A 85 -18.64 -7.95 9.58
CA GLY A 85 -19.61 -9.01 9.85
C GLY A 85 -19.41 -10.31 9.04
N GLY A 86 -18.42 -10.35 8.14
CA GLY A 86 -17.98 -11.56 7.44
C GLY A 86 -16.81 -12.27 8.14
N THR A 87 -16.13 -13.16 7.41
CA THR A 87 -14.98 -13.96 7.91
C THR A 87 -13.63 -13.51 7.36
N PHE A 88 -13.59 -12.38 6.67
CA PHE A 88 -12.40 -11.90 5.99
C PHE A 88 -12.21 -10.39 6.15
N SER A 89 -11.01 -9.98 6.52
CA SER A 89 -10.53 -8.61 6.38
C SER A 89 -9.02 -8.54 6.16
N THR A 90 -8.58 -7.44 5.56
CA THR A 90 -7.17 -7.10 5.36
C THR A 90 -6.95 -5.64 5.70
N ALA A 91 -5.76 -5.30 6.21
CA ALA A 91 -5.29 -3.93 6.30
C ALA A 91 -4.23 -3.70 5.21
N SER A 92 -4.39 -2.62 4.43
CA SER A 92 -3.48 -2.25 3.34
C SER A 92 -2.64 -1.02 3.66
N ALA A 93 -3.15 -0.12 4.50
CA ALA A 93 -2.43 1.10 4.87
C ALA A 93 -2.79 1.56 6.29
N VAL A 94 -1.86 2.29 6.91
CA VAL A 94 -2.00 2.91 8.22
C VAL A 94 -1.43 4.33 8.17
N SER A 95 -2.10 5.27 8.85
CA SER A 95 -1.63 6.62 9.09
C SER A 95 -2.07 7.08 10.48
N GLY A 96 -1.12 7.26 11.38
CA GLY A 96 -1.35 7.51 12.81
C GLY A 96 -2.24 6.42 13.42
N HIS A 97 -3.44 6.81 13.85
CA HIS A 97 -4.40 5.89 14.47
C HIS A 97 -5.44 5.31 13.50
N THR A 98 -5.31 5.61 12.20
CA THR A 98 -6.27 5.19 11.19
C THR A 98 -5.69 4.04 10.38
N VAL A 99 -6.41 2.94 10.31
CA VAL A 99 -6.10 1.79 9.45
C VAL A 99 -7.17 1.69 8.38
N VAL A 100 -6.77 1.45 7.14
CA VAL A 100 -7.69 1.16 6.03
C VAL A 100 -7.35 -0.17 5.36
N GLY A 101 -8.35 -0.79 4.77
CA GLY A 101 -8.21 -2.00 3.98
C GLY A 101 -9.57 -2.60 3.66
N GLN A 102 -9.63 -3.88 3.29
CA GLN A 102 -10.88 -4.48 2.81
C GLN A 102 -11.53 -5.32 3.89
N SER A 103 -12.86 -5.42 3.88
CA SER A 103 -13.56 -6.37 4.74
C SER A 103 -14.82 -6.92 4.11
N ARG A 104 -15.07 -8.21 4.38
CA ARG A 104 -16.32 -8.85 4.00
C ARG A 104 -17.44 -8.42 4.95
N THR A 105 -18.57 -8.09 4.34
CA THR A 105 -19.82 -7.78 5.03
C THR A 105 -20.50 -9.04 5.56
N ALA A 106 -21.58 -8.85 6.34
CA ALA A 106 -22.39 -9.91 6.90
C ALA A 106 -22.75 -11.00 5.86
N GLY A 107 -22.61 -12.26 6.26
CA GLY A 107 -22.85 -13.41 5.38
C GLY A 107 -21.83 -13.58 4.24
N ASN A 108 -20.69 -12.87 4.30
CA ASN A 108 -19.68 -12.84 3.23
C ASN A 108 -20.23 -12.34 1.87
N ALA A 109 -21.30 -11.54 1.90
CA ALA A 109 -22.06 -11.15 0.70
C ALA A 109 -21.29 -10.21 -0.23
N ALA A 110 -20.49 -9.29 0.31
CA ALA A 110 -19.71 -8.33 -0.45
C ALA A 110 -18.36 -8.05 0.21
N LEU A 111 -17.41 -7.55 -0.58
CA LEU A 111 -16.14 -7.00 -0.12
C LEU A 111 -16.21 -5.48 -0.23
N HIS A 112 -16.06 -4.78 0.89
CA HIS A 112 -16.08 -3.32 0.95
C HIS A 112 -14.74 -2.78 1.42
N GLY A 113 -14.47 -1.51 1.08
CA GLY A 113 -13.48 -0.74 1.78
C GLY A 113 -13.89 -0.54 3.24
N TYR A 114 -12.92 -0.48 4.13
CA TYR A 114 -13.09 -0.47 5.56
C TYR A 114 -12.05 0.45 6.19
N ALA A 115 -12.45 1.18 7.23
CA ALA A 115 -11.55 1.92 8.10
C ALA A 115 -11.73 1.52 9.57
N TYR A 116 -10.62 1.52 10.31
CA TYR A 116 -10.56 1.29 11.75
C TYR A 116 -9.83 2.44 12.43
N ASN A 117 -10.38 2.93 13.53
CA ASN A 117 -9.71 3.89 14.39
C ASN A 117 -9.15 3.17 15.63
N LEU A 118 -7.82 3.12 15.75
CA LEU A 118 -7.09 2.40 16.79
C LEU A 118 -7.29 2.97 18.20
N LEU A 119 -7.70 4.23 18.33
CA LEU A 119 -7.97 4.86 19.63
C LEU A 119 -9.38 4.57 20.14
N THR A 120 -10.35 4.56 19.24
CA THR A 120 -11.78 4.44 19.59
C THR A 120 -12.35 3.05 19.35
N HIS A 121 -11.59 2.20 18.66
CA HIS A 121 -12.02 0.90 18.15
C HIS A 121 -13.22 0.97 17.19
N ALA A 122 -13.50 2.16 16.66
CA ALA A 122 -14.60 2.39 15.74
C ALA A 122 -14.28 1.83 14.35
N ARG A 123 -15.30 1.22 13.73
CA ARG A 123 -15.25 0.67 12.38
C ARG A 123 -16.18 1.45 11.46
N THR A 124 -15.67 1.82 10.30
CA THR A 124 -16.44 2.50 9.26
C THR A 124 -16.42 1.67 7.99
N ASP A 125 -17.61 1.35 7.48
CA ASP A 125 -17.77 0.78 6.14
C ASP A 125 -17.62 1.91 5.11
N LEU A 126 -16.59 1.83 4.27
CA LEU A 126 -16.31 2.80 3.20
C LEU A 126 -17.04 2.44 1.89
N GLY A 127 -17.71 1.29 1.86
CA GLY A 127 -18.45 0.78 0.71
C GLY A 127 -17.55 0.26 -0.41
N ARG A 128 -18.21 -0.13 -1.51
CA ARG A 128 -17.55 -0.71 -2.69
C ARG A 128 -16.68 0.29 -3.45
N SER A 129 -16.99 1.58 -3.40
CA SER A 129 -16.27 2.64 -4.13
C SER A 129 -14.84 2.87 -3.65
N LEU A 130 -14.48 2.33 -2.48
CA LEU A 130 -13.11 2.36 -1.95
C LEU A 130 -12.58 0.94 -1.73
N MET A 131 -12.97 -0.03 -2.57
CA MET A 131 -12.53 -1.41 -2.41
C MET A 131 -11.09 -1.65 -2.90
N ILE A 132 -10.56 -0.90 -3.87
CA ILE A 132 -9.19 -1.12 -4.39
C ILE A 132 -8.23 0.02 -4.04
N SER A 133 -6.92 -0.30 -4.02
CA SER A 133 -5.81 0.65 -3.84
C SER A 133 -5.99 1.57 -2.64
N GLN A 134 -6.40 0.98 -1.51
CA GLN A 134 -6.75 1.74 -0.31
C GLN A 134 -5.50 2.30 0.36
N LEU A 135 -5.42 3.63 0.36
CA LEU A 135 -4.39 4.40 1.04
C LEU A 135 -5.05 5.35 2.04
N VAL A 136 -4.26 5.85 2.98
CA VAL A 136 -4.73 6.80 3.98
C VAL A 136 -3.64 7.83 4.29
N SER A 137 -4.07 9.09 4.46
CA SER A 137 -3.23 10.14 5.04
C SER A 137 -4.09 10.99 5.97
N GLY A 138 -3.76 10.97 7.26
CA GLY A 138 -4.55 11.63 8.29
C GLY A 138 -5.99 11.12 8.31
N ASN A 139 -6.94 11.99 7.96
CA ASN A 139 -8.37 11.71 8.01
C ASN A 139 -9.00 11.40 6.63
N THR A 140 -8.17 11.22 5.61
CA THR A 140 -8.63 10.96 4.25
C THR A 140 -8.23 9.53 3.85
N ALA A 141 -9.23 8.68 3.63
CA ALA A 141 -9.04 7.43 2.93
C ALA A 141 -9.24 7.66 1.43
N VAL A 142 -8.46 6.98 0.61
CA VAL A 142 -8.62 7.00 -0.85
C VAL A 142 -8.56 5.59 -1.38
N GLY A 143 -9.39 5.28 -2.37
CA GLY A 143 -9.41 4.00 -3.05
C GLY A 143 -10.26 4.10 -4.30
N GLY A 144 -10.59 2.97 -4.91
CA GLY A 144 -11.47 2.94 -6.08
C GLY A 144 -12.34 1.69 -6.19
N ASP A 145 -13.02 1.55 -7.32
CA ASP A 145 -13.90 0.41 -7.66
C ASP A 145 -13.59 -0.25 -9.02
N SER A 146 -12.34 -0.13 -9.46
CA SER A 146 -11.84 -0.57 -10.78
C SER A 146 -12.28 0.27 -11.97
N LEU A 147 -13.09 1.32 -11.76
CA LEU A 147 -13.37 2.34 -12.78
C LEU A 147 -12.94 3.72 -12.29
N LEU A 148 -13.43 4.13 -11.13
CA LEU A 148 -13.17 5.44 -10.55
C LEU A 148 -12.41 5.29 -9.24
N SER A 149 -11.59 6.29 -8.94
CA SER A 149 -11.05 6.49 -7.59
C SER A 149 -11.88 7.54 -6.87
N SER A 150 -12.00 7.44 -5.56
CA SER A 150 -12.69 8.40 -4.71
C SER A 150 -11.96 8.56 -3.37
N THR A 151 -12.06 9.74 -2.79
CA THR A 151 -11.70 9.96 -1.39
C THR A 151 -12.91 9.81 -0.49
N PHE A 152 -12.68 9.38 0.75
CA PHE A 152 -13.62 9.40 1.85
C PHE A 152 -12.99 10.16 3.02
N ASN A 153 -13.65 11.21 3.49
CA ASN A 153 -13.25 11.92 4.71
C ASN A 153 -13.83 11.19 5.93
N LEU A 154 -12.96 10.70 6.82
CA LEU A 154 -13.34 9.86 7.95
C LEU A 154 -14.06 10.59 9.09
N ALA A 155 -14.10 11.92 9.07
CA ALA A 155 -14.79 12.73 10.07
C ALA A 155 -16.12 13.25 9.55
N THR A 156 -16.16 13.69 8.28
CA THR A 156 -17.37 14.27 7.68
C THR A 156 -18.17 13.26 6.85
N HIS A 157 -17.59 12.11 6.54
CA HIS A 157 -18.11 11.10 5.62
C HIS A 157 -18.35 11.63 4.20
N ALA A 158 -17.73 12.77 3.86
CA ALA A 158 -17.79 13.33 2.51
C ALA A 158 -17.02 12.45 1.53
N VAL A 159 -17.61 12.22 0.35
CA VAL A 159 -16.99 11.48 -0.74
C VAL A 159 -16.74 12.42 -1.91
N ILE A 160 -15.53 12.35 -2.49
CA ILE A 160 -15.16 13.13 -3.67
C ILE A 160 -14.60 12.16 -4.71
N SER A 161 -15.17 12.15 -5.91
CA SER A 161 -14.63 11.38 -7.02
C SER A 161 -13.37 12.03 -7.58
N ILE A 162 -12.38 11.20 -7.88
CA ILE A 162 -11.10 11.61 -8.45
C ILE A 162 -11.06 11.13 -9.90
N GLY A 163 -10.70 12.03 -10.79
CA GLY A 163 -10.46 11.70 -12.19
C GLY A 163 -11.33 12.49 -13.17
N PRO A 164 -10.97 12.45 -14.45
CA PRO A 164 -11.67 13.18 -15.51
C PRO A 164 -13.04 12.57 -15.90
N GLY A 165 -13.45 11.46 -15.28
CA GLY A 165 -14.69 10.75 -15.60
C GLY A 165 -14.63 9.87 -16.86
N ASN A 166 -13.47 9.77 -17.50
CA ASN A 166 -13.21 8.84 -18.60
C ASN A 166 -12.00 7.93 -18.31
N GLY A 167 -12.04 6.69 -18.82
CA GLY A 167 -11.01 5.69 -18.54
C GLY A 167 -11.04 5.18 -17.09
N VAL A 168 -9.98 4.47 -16.69
CA VAL A 168 -9.80 3.96 -15.33
C VAL A 168 -8.89 4.91 -14.56
N THR A 169 -9.33 5.41 -13.41
CA THR A 169 -8.49 6.24 -12.53
C THR A 169 -7.97 5.41 -11.38
N GLU A 170 -6.65 5.23 -11.30
CA GLU A 170 -5.99 4.51 -10.21
C GLU A 170 -5.11 5.45 -9.39
N VAL A 171 -5.32 5.47 -8.08
CA VAL A 171 -4.47 6.20 -7.13
C VAL A 171 -3.26 5.36 -6.76
N SER A 172 -2.09 6.00 -6.74
CA SER A 172 -0.81 5.36 -6.43
C SER A 172 -0.21 5.84 -5.11
N ALA A 173 -0.45 7.10 -4.73
CA ALA A 173 0.01 7.63 -3.45
C ALA A 173 -0.87 8.78 -2.95
N ILE A 174 -0.87 8.96 -1.63
CA ILE A 174 -1.42 10.14 -0.94
C ILE A 174 -0.42 10.58 0.15
N LYS A 175 -0.11 11.87 0.18
CA LYS A 175 0.64 12.50 1.29
C LYS A 175 0.06 13.87 1.59
N GLY A 176 -0.46 14.02 2.80
CA GLY A 176 -1.24 15.21 3.17
C GLY A 176 -2.43 15.34 2.23
N ASP A 177 -2.53 16.49 1.57
CA ASP A 177 -3.63 16.85 0.67
C ASP A 177 -3.33 16.53 -0.81
N LEU A 178 -2.17 15.92 -1.11
CA LEU A 178 -1.77 15.63 -2.48
C LEU A 178 -1.93 14.14 -2.79
N ILE A 179 -2.88 13.85 -3.67
CA ILE A 179 -3.10 12.53 -4.24
C ILE A 179 -2.47 12.47 -5.62
N VAL A 180 -1.80 11.37 -5.94
CA VAL A 180 -1.24 11.14 -7.28
C VAL A 180 -1.58 9.74 -7.76
N GLY A 181 -1.64 9.60 -9.07
CA GLY A 181 -2.01 8.34 -9.68
C GLY A 181 -1.91 8.37 -11.18
N ASN A 182 -2.62 7.45 -11.82
CA ASN A 182 -2.60 7.23 -13.25
C ASN A 182 -4.02 7.10 -13.78
N VAL A 183 -4.30 7.77 -14.90
CA VAL A 183 -5.53 7.58 -15.67
C VAL A 183 -5.20 6.72 -16.87
N PHE A 184 -5.89 5.60 -17.02
CA PHE A 184 -5.79 4.71 -18.18
C PHE A 184 -6.97 4.98 -19.12
N ALA A 185 -6.77 5.89 -20.06
CA ALA A 185 -7.68 6.17 -21.17
C ALA A 185 -6.95 5.86 -22.52
N SER A 186 -7.46 6.37 -23.65
CA SER A 186 -6.81 6.21 -24.97
C SER A 186 -5.33 6.62 -24.98
N ASN A 187 -4.91 7.47 -24.03
CA ASN A 187 -3.53 7.65 -23.61
C ASN A 187 -3.47 7.52 -22.07
N SER A 188 -2.34 7.05 -21.52
CA SER A 188 -2.17 6.95 -20.06
C SER A 188 -1.40 8.14 -19.52
N PHE A 189 -2.01 8.86 -18.58
CA PHE A 189 -1.40 10.04 -17.98
C PHE A 189 -1.28 9.89 -16.47
N ALA A 190 -0.15 10.29 -15.93
CA ALA A 190 -0.04 10.57 -14.51
C ALA A 190 -0.91 11.79 -14.16
N PHE A 191 -1.45 11.81 -12.96
CA PHE A 191 -2.18 12.97 -12.45
C PHE A 191 -1.76 13.34 -11.03
N SER A 192 -2.02 14.59 -10.68
CA SER A 192 -2.09 15.07 -9.30
C SER A 192 -3.49 15.61 -9.01
N PHE A 193 -3.98 15.35 -7.80
CA PHE A 193 -5.22 15.89 -7.28
C PHE A 193 -4.96 16.56 -5.92
N ASP A 194 -5.24 17.86 -5.85
CA ASP A 194 -5.09 18.66 -4.63
C ASP A 194 -6.43 18.69 -3.88
N MET A 195 -6.45 18.13 -2.68
CA MET A 195 -7.65 18.00 -1.85
C MET A 195 -8.18 19.34 -1.31
N LYS A 196 -7.34 20.38 -1.21
CA LYS A 196 -7.74 21.69 -0.68
C LYS A 196 -8.54 22.46 -1.72
N THR A 197 -8.11 22.37 -2.97
CA THR A 197 -8.66 23.13 -4.10
C THR A 197 -9.61 22.30 -4.95
N GLY A 198 -9.55 20.96 -4.85
CA GLY A 198 -10.21 20.05 -5.78
C GLY A 198 -9.58 20.05 -7.17
N ALA A 199 -8.38 20.62 -7.35
CA ALA A 199 -7.74 20.75 -8.65
C ALA A 199 -7.18 19.40 -9.12
N PHE A 200 -7.68 18.93 -10.25
CA PHE A 200 -7.14 17.77 -10.96
C PHE A 200 -6.22 18.23 -12.10
N THR A 201 -4.97 17.78 -12.09
CA THR A 201 -3.96 18.19 -13.07
C THR A 201 -3.30 16.96 -13.69
N ASN A 202 -3.33 16.87 -15.02
CA ASN A 202 -2.56 15.87 -15.75
C ASN A 202 -1.07 16.28 -15.75
N LEU A 203 -0.20 15.32 -15.43
CA LEU A 203 1.23 15.54 -15.33
C LEU A 203 1.90 15.28 -16.69
N PRO A 204 2.61 16.25 -17.27
CA PRO A 204 3.13 16.17 -18.62
C PRO A 204 4.22 15.09 -18.77
N ALA A 205 4.36 14.57 -20.00
CA ALA A 205 5.47 13.70 -20.39
C ALA A 205 6.68 14.52 -20.89
N LEU A 206 7.80 13.86 -21.19
CA LEU A 206 9.02 14.47 -21.74
C LEU A 206 8.98 14.57 -23.27
N GLY A 207 7.79 14.86 -23.83
CA GLY A 207 7.56 14.96 -25.28
C GLY A 207 6.90 13.74 -25.93
N GLY A 208 6.70 12.65 -25.20
CA GLY A 208 5.78 11.56 -25.58
C GLY A 208 4.33 11.85 -25.20
N LEU A 209 3.46 10.83 -25.30
CA LEU A 209 2.06 10.91 -24.90
C LEU A 209 1.79 10.43 -23.46
N ASN A 210 2.69 9.65 -22.86
CA ASN A 210 2.40 8.98 -21.59
C ASN A 210 3.35 9.37 -20.44
N SER A 211 2.77 9.40 -19.24
CA SER A 211 3.48 9.58 -17.97
C SER A 211 2.87 8.66 -16.91
N THR A 212 3.64 8.30 -15.89
CA THR A 212 3.12 7.57 -14.73
C THR A 212 3.68 8.13 -13.43
N ALA A 213 2.85 8.35 -12.42
CA ALA A 213 3.24 8.77 -11.08
C ALA A 213 3.20 7.58 -10.12
N SER A 214 4.14 7.54 -9.18
CA SER A 214 4.25 6.46 -8.19
C SER A 214 4.27 6.95 -6.74
N GLN A 215 4.70 8.19 -6.50
CA GLN A 215 4.80 8.72 -5.14
C GLN A 215 4.67 10.24 -5.13
N SER A 216 4.22 10.77 -3.99
CA SER A 216 4.17 12.20 -3.68
C SER A 216 4.86 12.52 -2.34
N SER A 217 5.19 13.79 -2.14
CA SER A 217 5.67 14.34 -0.86
C SER A 217 4.70 15.37 -0.30
N CYS A 218 4.80 15.64 1.01
CA CYS A 218 4.07 16.74 1.64
C CYS A 218 4.49 18.13 1.12
N SER A 219 5.65 18.24 0.46
CA SER A 219 6.15 19.48 -0.15
C SER A 219 5.63 19.72 -1.57
N GLY A 220 4.75 18.86 -2.08
CA GLY A 220 4.17 19.01 -3.42
C GLY A 220 4.98 18.39 -4.56
N ILE A 221 6.01 17.60 -4.23
CA ILE A 221 6.80 16.88 -5.24
C ILE A 221 6.05 15.62 -5.66
N VAL A 222 6.00 15.37 -6.96
CA VAL A 222 5.54 14.10 -7.53
C VAL A 222 6.69 13.44 -8.28
N VAL A 223 6.85 12.12 -8.12
CA VAL A 223 7.87 11.34 -8.81
C VAL A 223 7.27 10.17 -9.58
N GLY A 224 7.97 9.77 -10.64
CA GLY A 224 7.58 8.65 -11.48
C GLY A 224 8.41 8.57 -12.75
N LYS A 225 7.77 8.33 -13.88
CA LYS A 225 8.43 8.25 -15.20
C LYS A 225 7.60 8.90 -16.29
N ALA A 226 8.27 9.40 -17.31
CA ALA A 226 7.66 10.11 -18.44
C ALA A 226 8.28 9.66 -19.76
N ALA A 227 7.45 9.52 -20.78
CA ALA A 227 7.90 9.15 -22.12
C ALA A 227 8.63 10.30 -22.82
N LEU A 228 9.76 9.98 -23.43
CA LEU A 228 10.42 10.80 -24.44
C LEU A 228 9.62 10.83 -25.75
N PRO A 229 9.97 11.73 -26.70
CA PRO A 229 9.35 11.76 -28.02
C PRO A 229 9.49 10.40 -28.73
N PRO A 230 8.49 9.99 -29.52
CA PRO A 230 8.55 8.73 -30.23
C PRO A 230 9.66 8.73 -31.30
N PRO A 231 10.33 7.57 -31.52
CA PRO A 231 11.38 7.45 -32.53
C PRO A 231 10.85 7.52 -33.98
N GLY A 232 9.53 7.51 -34.18
CA GLY A 232 8.91 7.59 -35.49
C GLY A 232 7.39 7.80 -35.41
N PRO A 233 6.71 7.99 -36.55
CA PRO A 233 5.32 8.46 -36.60
C PRO A 233 4.27 7.40 -36.18
N PHE A 234 4.67 6.13 -36.05
CA PHE A 234 3.75 5.02 -35.74
C PHE A 234 3.84 4.54 -34.28
N THR A 235 4.70 5.16 -33.47
CA THR A 235 4.79 4.87 -32.03
C THR A 235 4.30 6.08 -31.24
N ALA A 236 3.49 5.82 -30.21
CA ALA A 236 2.95 6.87 -29.35
C ALA A 236 4.00 7.46 -28.40
N ASN A 237 5.03 6.68 -28.05
CA ASN A 237 6.02 7.01 -27.02
C ASN A 237 7.42 6.55 -27.41
N GLY A 238 8.41 7.33 -27.00
CA GLY A 238 9.80 6.88 -26.88
C GLY A 238 10.07 6.15 -25.55
N PRO A 239 11.35 5.94 -25.19
CA PRO A 239 11.74 5.39 -23.90
C PRO A 239 11.20 6.22 -22.74
N PHE A 240 10.96 5.58 -21.60
CA PHE A 240 10.56 6.27 -20.37
C PHE A 240 11.78 6.61 -19.54
N HIS A 241 11.87 7.87 -19.11
CA HIS A 241 12.88 8.35 -18.18
C HIS A 241 12.26 8.64 -16.81
N ALA A 242 13.07 8.56 -15.75
CA ALA A 242 12.67 9.03 -14.44
C ALA A 242 12.28 10.51 -14.51
N ALA A 243 11.17 10.86 -13.88
CA ALA A 243 10.59 12.19 -13.94
C ALA A 243 10.20 12.68 -12.55
N ILE A 244 10.34 13.99 -12.38
CA ILE A 244 9.88 14.74 -11.21
C ILE A 244 8.96 15.86 -11.71
N TRP A 245 7.83 16.03 -11.06
CA TRP A 245 6.96 17.18 -11.25
C TRP A 245 6.96 17.98 -9.96
N VAL A 246 7.27 19.28 -10.09
CA VAL A 246 7.26 20.24 -9.00
C VAL A 246 6.28 21.34 -9.34
N THR A 247 5.52 21.80 -8.36
CA THR A 247 4.63 22.95 -8.55
C THR A 247 5.47 24.23 -8.55
N HIS A 248 5.34 25.03 -9.61
CA HIS A 248 5.80 26.41 -9.57
C HIS A 248 4.63 27.25 -9.09
N THR A 249 4.70 27.73 -7.85
CA THR A 249 3.88 28.89 -7.47
C THR A 249 4.43 30.08 -8.25
N ALA A 250 3.56 30.71 -9.04
CA ALA A 250 3.84 32.02 -9.61
C ALA A 250 3.83 33.09 -8.51
#